data_AF-A0A1C5DY08-F1
#
_entry.id   AF-A0A1C5DY08-F1
#
_cell.length_a   1.000
_cell.length_b   1.000
_cell.length_c   1.000
_cell.angle_alpha   90.00
_cell.angle_beta   90.00
_cell.angle_gamma   90.00
#
_symmetry.space_group_name_H-M   'P 1'
#
loop_
_entity.id
_entity.type
_entity.pdbx_description
1 polymer ?
#
loop_
_entity_poly.entity_id
_entity_poly.type
_entity_poly.pdbx_seq_one_letter_code
_entity_poly.pdbx_strand_id
1 'polypeptide(L)'
;RDRPHTRTILIDKTSQRSVVPLFTDARHGHVPPVGQVREPVAYVREQREDPSGTPFEIVLGGATPGDAARTRDLIGPLTEAGATWWDERRIQTGEALDRLTPGLRRIEQGPAVL
;
A
#
# COMPACT_ATOMS: atom_id res chain seq x y z
N ARG A 1 4.79 -5.05 32.43
CA ARG A 1 5.57 -5.53 31.26
C ARG A 1 4.93 -4.93 30.03
N ASP A 2 5.70 -4.10 29.34
CA ASP A 2 5.32 -3.32 28.16
C ASP A 2 4.54 -4.13 27.13
N ARG A 3 3.38 -3.60 26.70
CA ARG A 3 2.76 -4.04 25.45
C ARG A 3 3.33 -3.15 24.34
N PRO A 4 3.93 -3.72 23.28
CA PRO A 4 4.38 -2.92 22.15
C PRO A 4 3.17 -2.28 21.47
N HIS A 5 3.37 -1.02 21.05
CA HIS A 5 2.47 -0.12 20.34
C HIS A 5 1.35 -0.82 19.56
N THR A 6 0.11 -0.53 19.94
CA THR A 6 -1.10 -0.90 19.19
C THR A 6 -0.97 -0.47 17.72
N ARG A 7 -0.66 -1.41 16.83
CA ARG A 7 -0.67 -1.23 15.38
C ARG A 7 -2.10 -1.43 14.88
N THR A 8 -2.76 -0.35 14.52
CA THR A 8 -4.11 -0.39 13.94
C THR A 8 -4.03 -0.88 12.50
N ILE A 9 -4.44 -2.13 12.24
CA ILE A 9 -4.73 -2.62 10.88
C ILE A 9 -6.21 -2.37 10.63
N LEU A 10 -6.52 -1.47 9.69
CA LEU A 10 -7.89 -1.27 9.25
C LEU A 10 -8.24 -2.39 8.26
N ILE A 11 -9.22 -3.22 8.64
CA ILE A 11 -9.83 -4.20 7.74
C ILE A 11 -11.08 -3.55 7.18
N ASP A 12 -11.05 -3.12 5.91
CA ASP A 12 -12.25 -2.65 5.21
C ASP A 12 -13.25 -3.81 5.09
N LYS A 13 -14.46 -3.60 5.59
CA LYS A 13 -15.48 -4.63 5.82
C LYS A 13 -16.36 -4.90 4.59
N THR A 14 -16.15 -4.21 3.48
CA THR A 14 -17.01 -4.33 2.29
C THR A 14 -16.68 -5.52 1.39
N SER A 15 -15.51 -6.16 1.55
CA SER A 15 -15.22 -7.49 0.98
C SER A 15 -14.11 -8.16 1.79
N GLN A 16 -14.39 -9.27 2.48
CA GLN A 16 -13.57 -9.85 3.56
C GLN A 16 -12.21 -10.46 3.14
N ARG A 17 -11.51 -9.94 2.12
CA ARG A 17 -10.30 -10.58 1.59
C ARG A 17 -9.11 -9.66 1.42
N SER A 18 -9.22 -8.37 1.69
CA SER A 18 -8.12 -7.42 1.54
C SER A 18 -7.73 -6.80 2.87
N VAL A 19 -6.44 -6.52 3.04
CA VAL A 19 -5.91 -5.74 4.16
C VAL A 19 -5.14 -4.55 3.62
N VAL A 20 -5.24 -3.42 4.31
CA VAL A 20 -4.53 -2.18 3.97
C VAL A 20 -3.65 -1.79 5.17
N PRO A 21 -2.39 -2.24 5.22
CA PRO A 21 -1.48 -1.86 6.29
C PRO A 21 -1.26 -0.34 6.32
N LEU A 22 -1.30 0.23 7.52
CA LEU A 22 -0.99 1.64 7.77
C LEU A 22 0.37 1.76 8.45
N PHE A 23 1.16 2.74 8.02
CA PHE A 23 2.52 2.98 8.49
C PHE A 23 2.60 4.34 9.16
N THR A 24 3.26 4.42 10.30
CA THR A 24 3.45 5.70 11.02
C THR A 24 4.43 6.62 10.30
N ASP A 25 5.41 6.03 9.60
CA ASP A 25 6.54 6.74 8.98
C ASP A 25 6.28 7.05 7.50
N ALA A 26 5.34 6.33 6.87
CA ALA A 26 4.90 6.58 5.51
C ALA A 26 3.43 7.02 5.54
N ARG A 27 3.25 8.34 5.69
CA ARG A 27 1.94 9.00 5.74
C ARG A 27 1.27 9.01 4.36
N HIS A 28 0.03 9.50 4.29
CA HIS A 28 -0.81 9.43 3.09
C HIS A 28 -0.08 9.84 1.79
N GLY A 29 -0.07 8.94 0.81
CA GLY A 29 0.60 9.13 -0.47
C GLY A 29 2.10 8.80 -0.47
N HIS A 30 2.75 8.65 0.67
CA HIS A 30 4.14 8.21 0.74
C HIS A 30 4.24 6.69 0.66
N VAL A 31 5.16 6.24 -0.18
CA VAL A 31 5.46 4.82 -0.36
C VAL A 31 6.13 4.29 0.91
N PRO A 32 5.65 3.18 1.50
CA PRO A 32 6.25 2.62 2.70
C PRO A 32 7.65 2.06 2.41
N PRO A 33 8.60 2.16 3.36
CA PRO A 33 9.88 1.47 3.22
C PRO A 33 9.67 -0.04 3.11
N VAL A 34 10.33 -0.68 2.14
CA VAL A 34 10.20 -2.13 1.88
C VAL A 34 10.45 -2.96 3.15
N GLY A 35 11.43 -2.58 3.96
CA GLY A 35 11.75 -3.26 5.22
C GLY A 35 10.60 -3.26 6.23
N GLN A 36 9.75 -2.23 6.22
CA GLN A 36 8.58 -2.15 7.11
C GLN A 36 7.40 -2.96 6.59
N VAL A 37 7.35 -3.32 5.30
CA VAL A 37 6.24 -4.07 4.69
C VAL A 37 6.24 -5.54 5.09
N ARG A 38 7.42 -6.15 5.24
CA ARG A 38 7.53 -7.59 5.49
C ARG A 38 6.84 -8.03 6.79
N GLU A 39 6.91 -7.20 7.82
CA GLU A 39 6.34 -7.47 9.14
C GLU A 39 4.80 -7.55 9.13
N PRO A 40 4.03 -6.53 8.66
CA PRO A 40 2.58 -6.64 8.56
C PRO A 40 2.12 -7.74 7.60
N VAL A 41 2.89 -8.04 6.54
CA VAL A 41 2.60 -9.17 5.64
C VAL A 41 2.69 -10.50 6.38
N ALA A 42 3.77 -10.71 7.14
CA ALA A 42 3.93 -11.92 7.96
C ALA A 42 2.80 -12.05 8.98
N TYR A 43 2.52 -10.96 9.70
CA TYR A 43 1.42 -10.92 10.68
C TYR A 43 0.08 -11.30 10.07
N VAL A 44 -0.29 -10.71 8.93
CA VAL A 44 -1.57 -10.99 8.25
C VAL A 44 -1.66 -12.46 7.83
N ARG A 45 -0.55 -13.06 7.38
CA ARG A 45 -0.49 -14.48 7.03
C ARG A 45 -0.69 -15.37 8.25
N GLU A 46 -0.15 -15.00 9.41
CA GLU A 46 -0.36 -15.72 10.67
C GLU A 46 -1.80 -15.63 11.20
N GLN A 47 -2.53 -14.55 10.88
CA GLN A 47 -3.93 -14.40 11.32
C GLN A 47 -4.92 -15.31 10.58
N ARG A 48 -4.49 -16.07 9.56
CA ARG A 48 -5.35 -17.07 8.92
C ARG A 48 -5.30 -18.38 9.69
N GLU A 49 -6.45 -18.75 10.28
CA GLU A 49 -6.64 -20.00 11.01
C GLU A 49 -6.59 -21.24 10.10
N ASP A 50 -6.99 -21.10 8.83
CA ASP A 50 -6.93 -22.14 7.82
C ASP A 50 -5.83 -21.83 6.78
N PRO A 51 -4.69 -22.57 6.81
CA PRO A 51 -3.61 -22.43 5.83
C PRO A 51 -4.00 -22.83 4.40
N SER A 52 -5.11 -23.53 4.20
CA SER A 52 -5.61 -23.96 2.89
C SER A 52 -6.54 -22.95 2.21
N GLY A 53 -6.93 -21.88 2.92
CA GLY A 53 -7.77 -20.80 2.41
C GLY A 53 -7.02 -19.84 1.47
N THR A 54 -7.78 -19.10 0.64
CA THR A 54 -7.20 -18.03 -0.20
C THR A 54 -6.50 -16.98 0.68
N PRO A 55 -5.23 -16.60 0.41
CA PRO A 55 -4.54 -15.56 1.15
C PRO A 55 -5.31 -14.23 1.15
N PHE A 56 -5.02 -13.35 2.13
CA PHE A 56 -5.48 -11.98 2.03
C PHE A 56 -4.73 -11.25 0.92
N GLU A 57 -5.45 -10.47 0.14
CA GLU A 57 -4.88 -9.46 -0.75
C GLU A 57 -4.27 -8.35 0.11
N ILE A 58 -3.01 -8.02 -0.16
CA ILE A 58 -2.30 -6.99 0.59
C ILE A 58 -2.20 -5.76 -0.31
N VAL A 59 -2.97 -4.73 0.05
CA VAL A 59 -3.03 -3.47 -0.67
C VAL A 59 -2.05 -2.49 -0.04
N LEU A 60 -1.06 -2.06 -0.82
CA LEU A 60 -0.21 -0.92 -0.47
C LEU A 60 -0.60 0.26 -1.35
N GLY A 61 -0.25 1.46 -0.91
CA GLY A 61 -0.52 2.63 -1.73
C GLY A 61 0.44 3.78 -1.49
N GLY A 62 0.60 4.58 -2.52
CA GLY A 62 1.51 5.70 -2.59
C GLY A 62 1.41 6.42 -3.93
N ALA A 63 2.13 7.52 -4.06
CA ALA A 63 2.25 8.26 -5.31
C ALA A 63 3.37 7.64 -6.15
N THR A 64 3.03 7.14 -7.33
CA THR A 64 4.02 6.64 -8.29
C THR A 64 4.57 7.77 -9.16
N PRO A 65 5.80 7.64 -9.66
CA PRO A 65 6.28 8.51 -10.73
C PRO A 65 5.48 8.22 -12.00
N GLY A 66 5.08 9.23 -12.76
CA GLY A 66 4.35 9.04 -14.03
C GLY A 66 5.12 8.32 -15.15
N ASP A 67 6.34 7.85 -14.86
CA ASP A 67 7.19 7.05 -15.75
C ASP A 67 7.06 5.56 -15.40
N ALA A 68 6.80 4.73 -16.41
CA ALA A 68 6.51 3.31 -16.22
C ALA A 68 7.73 2.50 -15.75
N ALA A 69 8.94 2.85 -16.17
CA ALA A 69 10.14 2.16 -15.72
C ALA A 69 10.39 2.44 -14.23
N ARG A 70 10.36 3.71 -13.83
CA ARG A 70 10.51 4.12 -12.43
C ARG A 70 9.38 3.59 -11.55
N THR A 71 8.16 3.48 -12.07
CA THR A 71 7.06 2.84 -11.33
C THR A 71 7.36 1.39 -11.03
N ARG A 72 7.85 0.62 -12.03
CA ARG A 72 8.23 -0.78 -11.81
C ARG A 72 9.39 -0.92 -10.82
N ASP A 73 10.41 -0.07 -10.92
CA ASP A 73 11.55 -0.09 -9.99
C ASP A 73 11.11 0.23 -8.54
N LEU A 74 10.10 1.09 -8.38
CA LEU A 74 9.54 1.45 -7.08
C LEU A 74 8.64 0.35 -6.50
N ILE A 75 7.79 -0.26 -7.32
CA ILE A 75 6.77 -1.22 -6.88
C ILE A 75 7.33 -2.64 -6.76
N GLY A 76 8.25 -3.04 -7.64
CA GLY A 76 8.79 -4.41 -7.69
C GLY A 76 9.25 -4.95 -6.32
N PRO A 77 10.09 -4.21 -5.57
CA PRO A 77 10.51 -4.62 -4.22
C PRO A 77 9.36 -4.77 -3.21
N LEU A 78 8.26 -4.04 -3.40
CA LEU A 78 7.06 -4.14 -2.55
C LEU A 78 6.23 -5.36 -2.91
N THR A 79 6.13 -5.70 -4.20
CA THR A 79 5.57 -6.96 -4.68
C THR A 79 6.35 -8.15 -4.11
N GLU A 80 7.68 -8.11 -4.15
CA GLU A 80 8.56 -9.12 -3.53
C GLU A 80 8.41 -9.18 -1.99
N ALA A 81 8.02 -8.08 -1.36
CA ALA A 81 7.70 -8.04 0.06
C ALA A 81 6.31 -8.60 0.40
N GLY A 82 5.47 -8.86 -0.62
CA GLY A 82 4.17 -9.52 -0.50
C GLY A 82 2.96 -8.63 -0.77
N ALA A 83 3.14 -7.43 -1.31
CA ALA A 83 2.01 -6.64 -1.83
C ALA A 83 1.38 -7.32 -3.04
N THR A 84 0.05 -7.28 -3.14
CA THR A 84 -0.70 -7.88 -4.25
C THR A 84 -1.54 -6.85 -5.01
N TRP A 85 -1.79 -5.68 -4.43
CA TRP A 85 -2.48 -4.56 -5.05
C TRP A 85 -1.81 -3.22 -4.76
N TRP A 86 -1.95 -2.31 -5.72
CA TRP A 86 -1.50 -0.93 -5.61
C TRP A 86 -2.68 0.04 -5.63
N ASP A 87 -2.77 0.84 -4.57
CA ASP A 87 -3.69 1.94 -4.41
C ASP A 87 -2.94 3.25 -4.71
N GLU A 88 -3.17 3.81 -5.90
CA GLU A 88 -2.51 5.05 -6.32
C GLU A 88 -3.04 6.24 -5.50
N ARG A 89 -2.13 6.95 -4.83
CA ARG A 89 -2.47 8.04 -3.91
C ARG A 89 -1.77 9.34 -4.29
N ARG A 90 -2.30 10.45 -3.77
CA ARG A 90 -1.64 11.76 -3.84
C ARG A 90 -1.01 12.12 -2.50
N ILE A 91 0.06 12.89 -2.53
CA ILE A 91 0.65 13.46 -1.30
C ILE A 91 -0.33 14.49 -0.73
N GLN A 92 -0.90 14.20 0.45
CA GLN A 92 -1.94 15.02 1.04
C GLN A 92 -1.44 16.40 1.50
N THR A 93 -0.14 16.54 1.72
CA THR A 93 0.52 17.81 2.06
C THR A 93 1.08 18.54 0.84
N GLY A 94 0.86 18.03 -0.38
CA GLY A 94 1.36 18.64 -1.60
C GLY A 94 0.54 19.87 -1.99
N GLU A 95 1.21 20.94 -2.43
CA GLU A 95 0.60 22.22 -2.84
C GLU A 95 -0.42 22.13 -3.99
N ALA A 96 -0.45 20.99 -4.66
CA ALA A 96 -1.27 20.74 -5.83
C ALA A 96 -2.48 19.85 -5.54
N LEU A 97 -2.69 19.41 -4.29
CA LEU A 97 -3.72 18.42 -3.94
C LEU A 97 -5.13 18.87 -4.36
N ASP A 98 -5.44 20.13 -4.14
CA ASP A 98 -6.72 20.78 -4.45
C ASP A 98 -6.88 21.15 -5.94
N ARG A 99 -5.81 21.01 -6.74
CA ARG A 99 -5.82 21.34 -8.16
C ARG A 99 -6.27 20.14 -8.99
N LEU A 100 -7.18 20.41 -9.93
CA LEU A 100 -7.74 19.41 -10.85
C LEU A 100 -6.69 18.91 -11.86
N THR A 101 -5.98 19.82 -12.53
CA THR A 101 -5.08 19.49 -13.65
C THR A 101 -4.02 18.43 -13.28
N PRO A 102 -3.34 18.50 -12.13
CA PRO A 102 -2.40 17.45 -11.73
C PRO A 102 -3.06 16.07 -11.52
N GLY A 103 -4.32 16.04 -11.06
CA GLY A 103 -5.09 14.80 -10.95
C GLY A 103 -5.40 14.19 -12.31
N LEU A 104 -5.90 15.01 -13.25
CA LEU A 104 -6.20 14.55 -14.62
C LEU A 104 -4.95 13.98 -15.31
N ARG A 105 -3.80 14.66 -15.20
CA ARG A 105 -2.53 14.18 -15.77
C ARG A 105 -2.12 12.82 -15.21
N ARG A 106 -2.36 12.56 -13.92
CA ARG A 106 -2.05 11.25 -13.33
C ARG A 106 -3.00 10.16 -13.84
N ILE A 107 -4.28 10.48 -14.04
CA ILE A 107 -5.25 9.54 -14.63
C ILE A 107 -4.83 9.15 -16.05
N GLU A 108 -4.40 10.12 -16.85
CA GLU A 108 -3.93 9.89 -18.24
C GLU A 108 -2.69 8.98 -18.32
N GLN A 109 -1.89 8.90 -17.25
CA GLN A 109 -0.73 7.99 -17.17
C GLN A 109 -1.11 6.52 -16.96
N GLY A 110 -2.39 6.24 -16.70
CA GLY A 110 -2.90 4.88 -16.53
C GLY A 110 -2.55 4.24 -15.18
N PRO A 111 -2.98 2.99 -14.95
CA PRO A 111 -2.73 2.30 -13.68
C PRO A 111 -1.23 2.04 -13.48
N ALA A 112 -0.80 2.03 -12.22
CA ALA A 112 0.50 1.46 -11.88
C ALA A 112 0.46 -0.05 -12.15
N VAL A 113 1.50 -0.57 -12.80
CA VAL A 113 1.62 -2.01 -13.10
C VAL A 113 2.48 -2.66 -12.02
N LEU A 114 1.93 -3.67 -11.36
CA LEU A 114 2.59 -4.53 -10.37
C LEU A 114 3.41 -5.63 -11.04
#